data_AF-A0A7L3WAX8-F1
#
_entry.id   AF-A0A7L3WAX8-F1
#
_cell.length_a   1.000
_cell.length_b   1.000
_cell.length_c   1.000
_cell.angle_alpha   90.00
_cell.angle_beta   90.00
_cell.angle_gamma   90.00
#
_symmetry.space_group_name_H-M   'P 1'
#
loop_
_entity.id
_entity.type
_entity.pdbx_description
1 polymer ?
#
loop_
_entity_poly.entity_id
_entity_poly.type
_entity_poly.pdbx_seq_one_letter_code
_entity_poly.pdbx_strand_id
1 'polypeptide(L)'
;QALRQLLFLISGTTLNYLLLRKDTCSWSRGIQLRYNISQLEQWLRAEGLQQSGSHEVLEPLVQAAQLLQVKKVTEEDAGALCSLCTVLSPQQVVKILRAYTPAAGLEERISPSFISTVEKQLQDQYGDRPSQLLVDTSHLFPVHLPFTSSPLHLDELHIPDTLDLSFLVRL
;
A
#
# COMPACT_ATOMS: atom_id res chain seq x y z
N GLN A 1 -3.49 7.90 -13.02
CA GLN A 1 -2.09 8.24 -12.69
C GLN A 1 -2.00 9.01 -11.38
N ALA A 2 -2.60 10.20 -11.25
CA ALA A 2 -2.62 10.95 -9.99
C ALA A 2 -3.12 10.13 -8.79
N LEU A 3 -4.23 9.40 -8.96
CA LEU A 3 -4.76 8.53 -7.91
C LEU A 3 -3.82 7.40 -7.50
N ARG A 4 -3.15 6.76 -8.46
CA ARG A 4 -2.13 5.71 -8.19
C ARG A 4 -1.00 6.28 -7.33
N GLN A 5 -0.54 7.50 -7.62
CA GLN A 5 0.47 8.21 -6.82
C GLN A 5 -0.04 8.52 -5.40
N LEU A 6 -1.28 8.99 -5.27
CA LEU A 6 -1.89 9.26 -3.96
C LEU A 6 -1.99 8.00 -3.10
N LEU A 7 -2.45 6.89 -3.69
CA LEU A 7 -2.53 5.61 -2.99
C LEU A 7 -1.15 5.08 -2.60
N PHE A 8 -0.12 5.35 -3.40
CA PHE A 8 1.25 4.98 -3.07
C PHE A 8 1.76 5.75 -1.85
N LEU A 9 1.47 7.05 -1.81
CA LEU A 9 1.77 7.87 -0.64
C LEU A 9 1.03 7.37 0.61
N ILE A 10 -0.27 7.05 0.50
CA ILE A 10 -1.06 6.50 1.61
C ILE A 10 -0.49 5.16 2.08
N SER A 11 -0.21 4.26 1.14
CA SER A 11 0.34 2.93 1.37
C SER A 11 1.69 2.99 2.07
N GLY A 12 2.65 3.72 1.48
CA GLY A 12 3.99 3.91 2.02
C GLY A 12 4.00 4.61 3.38
N THR A 13 3.20 5.66 3.56
CA THR A 13 3.13 6.39 4.84
C THR A 13 2.56 5.52 5.95
N THR A 14 1.50 4.76 5.65
CA THR A 14 0.85 3.88 6.63
C THR A 14 1.76 2.71 6.99
N LEU A 15 2.45 2.12 6.01
CA LEU A 15 3.40 1.05 6.24
C LEU A 15 4.60 1.55 7.07
N ASN A 16 5.15 2.71 6.74
CA ASN A 16 6.24 3.33 7.52
C ASN A 16 5.80 3.60 8.96
N TYR A 17 4.57 4.07 9.16
CA TYR A 17 4.02 4.28 10.50
C TYR A 17 3.95 2.97 11.31
N LEU A 18 3.50 1.87 10.70
CA LEU A 18 3.49 0.54 11.32
C LEU A 18 4.91 0.07 11.69
N LEU A 19 5.89 0.28 10.80
CA LEU A 19 7.26 -0.17 10.97
C LEU A 19 8.03 0.63 12.04
N LEU A 20 7.66 1.90 12.26
CA LEU A 20 8.34 2.79 13.20
C LEU A 20 7.77 2.71 14.63
N ARG A 21 6.49 2.33 14.79
CA ARG A 21 5.79 2.39 16.08
C ARG A 21 5.46 1.03 16.67
N LYS A 22 6.01 0.76 17.87
CA LYS A 22 5.83 -0.51 18.58
C LYS A 22 4.39 -0.81 19.03
N ASP A 23 3.56 0.22 19.20
CA ASP A 23 2.17 0.14 19.69
C ASP A 23 1.12 -0.07 18.59
N THR A 24 1.54 -0.19 17.33
CA THR A 24 0.62 -0.17 16.19
C THR A 24 0.43 -1.53 15.53
N CYS A 25 1.27 -2.52 15.87
CA CYS A 25 1.20 -3.87 15.34
C CYS A 25 0.39 -4.76 16.29
N SER A 26 -0.89 -4.97 16.00
CA SER A 26 -1.76 -5.89 16.74
C SER A 26 -2.83 -6.50 15.82
N TRP A 27 -3.47 -7.58 16.27
CA TRP A 27 -4.55 -8.22 15.52
C TRP A 27 -5.69 -7.24 15.18
N SER A 28 -6.11 -6.43 16.16
CA SER A 28 -7.20 -5.45 15.99
C SER A 28 -6.84 -4.34 15.00
N ARG A 29 -5.58 -3.90 15.01
CA ARG A 29 -5.05 -2.96 14.01
C ARG A 29 -5.06 -3.57 12.61
N GLY A 30 -4.73 -4.86 12.50
CA GLY A 30 -4.87 -5.61 11.26
C GLY A 30 -6.30 -5.60 10.72
N ILE A 31 -7.30 -5.83 11.57
CA ILE A 31 -8.72 -5.79 11.15
C ILE A 31 -9.10 -4.40 10.67
N GLN A 32 -8.76 -3.36 11.43
CA GLN A 32 -9.07 -2.00 11.03
C GLN A 32 -8.41 -1.64 9.69
N LEU A 33 -7.15 -2.06 9.48
CA LEU A 33 -6.45 -1.84 8.23
C LEU A 33 -7.12 -2.57 7.06
N ARG A 34 -7.53 -3.83 7.22
CA ARG A 34 -8.30 -4.57 6.18
C ARG A 34 -9.62 -3.88 5.85
N TYR A 35 -10.34 -3.41 6.85
CA TYR A 35 -11.58 -2.67 6.63
C TYR A 35 -11.34 -1.38 5.85
N ASN A 36 -10.33 -0.59 6.23
CA ASN A 36 -10.01 0.64 5.52
C ASN A 36 -9.61 0.37 4.06
N ILE A 37 -8.81 -0.68 3.81
CA ILE A 37 -8.45 -1.09 2.44
C ILE A 37 -9.69 -1.50 1.65
N SER A 38 -10.60 -2.28 2.23
CA SER A 38 -11.81 -2.70 1.52
C SER A 38 -12.74 -1.53 1.17
N GLN A 39 -12.82 -0.50 2.03
CA GLN A 39 -13.53 0.74 1.72
C GLN A 39 -12.89 1.49 0.56
N LEU A 40 -11.55 1.58 0.52
CA LEU A 40 -10.84 2.18 -0.61
C LEU A 40 -11.07 1.40 -1.91
N GLU A 41 -10.98 0.08 -1.88
CA GLU A 41 -11.25 -0.79 -3.04
C GLU A 41 -12.69 -0.67 -3.54
N GLN A 42 -13.66 -0.57 -2.62
CA GLN A 42 -15.06 -0.36 -2.96
C GLN A 42 -15.29 0.99 -3.61
N TRP A 43 -14.70 2.07 -3.06
CA TRP A 43 -14.75 3.40 -3.66
C TRP A 43 -14.14 3.40 -5.06
N LEU A 44 -12.95 2.80 -5.23
CA LEU A 44 -12.30 2.64 -6.54
C LEU A 44 -13.20 1.89 -7.53
N ARG A 45 -14.07 1.00 -7.06
CA ARG A 45 -14.97 0.21 -7.92
C ARG A 45 -16.15 1.06 -8.36
N ALA A 46 -16.73 1.82 -7.44
CA ALA A 46 -17.82 2.74 -7.72
C ALA A 46 -17.42 3.80 -8.76
N GLU A 47 -16.18 4.29 -8.70
CA GLU A 47 -15.64 5.29 -9.64
C GLU A 47 -15.13 4.69 -10.96
N GLY A 48 -15.18 3.36 -11.15
CA GLY A 48 -14.69 2.71 -12.37
C GLY A 48 -13.16 2.69 -12.51
N LEU A 49 -12.42 2.86 -11.42
CA LEU A 49 -10.96 3.01 -11.39
C LEU A 49 -10.20 1.72 -11.05
N GLN A 50 -10.82 0.54 -11.20
CA GLN A 50 -10.22 -0.75 -10.83
C GLN A 50 -8.93 -1.05 -11.60
N GLN A 51 -8.84 -0.65 -12.88
CA GLN A 51 -7.68 -0.91 -13.75
C GLN A 51 -6.57 0.14 -13.61
N SER A 52 -6.65 1.04 -12.62
CA SER A 52 -5.69 2.15 -12.47
C SER A 52 -4.31 1.76 -11.89
N GLY A 53 -4.07 0.47 -11.65
CA GLY A 53 -2.89 -0.03 -10.95
C GLY A 53 -2.91 0.22 -9.44
N SER A 54 -4.10 0.53 -8.88
CA SER A 54 -4.28 0.86 -7.46
C SER A 54 -4.08 -0.35 -6.54
N HIS A 55 -4.42 -1.56 -6.99
CA HIS A 55 -4.28 -2.78 -6.21
C HIS A 55 -2.80 -3.11 -5.91
N GLU A 56 -1.93 -3.04 -6.93
CA GLU A 56 -0.49 -3.28 -6.79
C GLU A 56 0.15 -2.38 -5.73
N VAL A 57 -0.33 -1.15 -5.65
CA VAL A 57 0.20 -0.13 -4.74
C VAL A 57 -0.25 -0.35 -3.30
N LEU A 58 -1.43 -0.94 -3.09
CA LEU A 58 -1.98 -1.26 -1.78
C LEU A 58 -1.54 -2.64 -1.26
N GLU A 59 -1.04 -3.51 -2.14
CA GLU A 59 -0.60 -4.87 -1.82
C GLU A 59 0.35 -4.96 -0.59
N PRO A 60 1.35 -4.07 -0.40
CA PRO A 60 2.17 -4.09 0.81
C PRO A 60 1.34 -3.94 2.11
N LEU A 61 0.31 -3.08 2.11
CA LEU A 61 -0.57 -2.91 3.25
C LEU A 61 -1.51 -4.10 3.44
N VAL A 62 -1.99 -4.71 2.34
CA VAL A 62 -2.80 -5.93 2.40
C VAL A 62 -2.02 -7.04 3.09
N GLN A 63 -0.78 -7.29 2.65
CA GLN A 63 0.11 -8.29 3.24
C GLN A 63 0.45 -7.96 4.70
N ALA A 64 0.70 -6.68 5.03
CA ALA A 64 0.93 -6.27 6.41
C ALA A 64 -0.30 -6.54 7.30
N ALA A 65 -1.50 -6.25 6.82
CA ALA A 65 -2.73 -6.47 7.56
C ALA A 65 -3.02 -7.96 7.77
N GLN A 66 -2.74 -8.79 6.76
CA GLN A 66 -2.83 -10.24 6.83
C GLN A 66 -1.78 -10.81 7.80
N LEU A 67 -0.52 -10.35 7.72
CA LEU A 67 0.57 -10.72 8.63
C LEU A 67 0.19 -10.47 10.10
N LEU A 68 -0.50 -9.37 10.39
CA LEU A 68 -0.99 -9.08 11.74
C LEU A 68 -2.06 -10.09 12.21
N GLN A 69 -2.84 -10.69 11.30
CA GLN A 69 -3.99 -11.54 11.63
C GLN A 69 -3.75 -13.05 11.54
N VAL A 70 -2.75 -13.51 10.80
CA VAL A 70 -2.44 -14.95 10.69
C VAL A 70 -1.88 -15.50 12.00
N LYS A 71 -1.97 -16.82 12.17
CA LYS A 71 -1.32 -17.54 13.27
C LYS A 71 0.21 -17.49 13.11
N LYS A 72 0.92 -17.54 14.25
CA LYS A 72 2.37 -17.28 14.34
C LYS A 72 3.04 -18.25 15.31
N VAL A 73 2.63 -19.52 15.29
CA VAL A 73 2.98 -20.51 16.33
C VAL A 73 3.81 -21.64 15.77
N THR A 74 3.37 -22.28 14.69
CA THR A 74 3.99 -23.51 14.16
C THR A 74 4.97 -23.23 13.01
N GLU A 75 5.79 -24.21 12.64
CA GLU A 75 6.62 -24.10 11.43
C GLU A 75 5.77 -24.02 10.15
N GLU A 76 4.60 -24.66 10.13
CA GLU A 76 3.63 -24.56 9.04
C GLU A 76 3.08 -23.13 8.93
N ASP A 77 2.77 -22.49 10.05
CA ASP A 77 2.36 -21.07 10.08
C ASP A 77 3.48 -20.18 9.51
N ALA A 78 4.74 -20.46 9.84
CA ALA A 78 5.90 -19.72 9.32
C ALA A 78 6.00 -19.88 7.79
N GLY A 79 5.83 -21.10 7.26
CA GLY A 79 5.85 -21.35 5.82
C GLY A 79 4.69 -20.68 5.07
N ALA A 80 3.48 -20.72 5.65
CA ALA A 80 2.30 -20.04 5.10
C ALA A 80 2.49 -18.51 5.08
N LEU A 81 3.07 -17.96 6.15
CA LEU A 81 3.39 -16.54 6.25
C LEU A 81 4.42 -16.10 5.22
N CYS A 82 5.50 -16.87 5.01
CA CYS A 82 6.49 -16.57 3.97
C CYS A 82 5.88 -16.62 2.56
N SER A 83 4.96 -17.57 2.33
CA SER A 83 4.25 -17.68 1.05
C SER A 83 3.27 -16.53 0.80
N LEU A 84 2.73 -15.93 1.87
CA LEU A 84 1.83 -14.78 1.82
C LEU A 84 2.59 -13.47 1.56
N CYS A 85 3.73 -13.28 2.22
CA CYS A 85 4.52 -12.06 2.14
C CYS A 85 5.45 -12.05 0.92
N THR A 86 4.89 -11.80 -0.26
CA THR A 86 5.65 -11.76 -1.53
C THR A 86 6.14 -10.37 -1.95
N VAL A 87 5.53 -9.31 -1.40
CA VAL A 87 5.84 -7.91 -1.74
C VAL A 87 6.57 -7.21 -0.60
N LEU A 88 6.26 -7.56 0.65
CA LEU A 88 7.01 -7.05 1.80
C LEU A 88 8.44 -7.60 1.81
N SER A 89 9.41 -6.74 2.14
CA SER A 89 10.79 -7.20 2.28
C SER A 89 10.96 -8.07 3.53
N PRO A 90 11.95 -8.99 3.56
CA PRO A 90 12.22 -9.81 4.74
C PRO A 90 12.41 -8.96 6.01
N GLN A 91 13.08 -7.80 5.89
CA GLN A 91 13.29 -6.87 6.99
C GLN A 91 11.97 -6.26 7.50
N GLN A 92 11.04 -5.92 6.61
CA GLN A 92 9.73 -5.40 6.99
C GLN A 92 8.89 -6.46 7.72
N VAL A 93 8.86 -7.68 7.21
CA VAL A 93 8.13 -8.80 7.85
C VAL A 93 8.67 -9.04 9.25
N VAL A 94 9.99 -9.20 9.39
CA VAL A 94 10.64 -9.42 10.69
C VAL A 94 10.41 -8.24 11.64
N LYS A 95 10.43 -7.00 11.13
CA LYS A 95 10.14 -5.80 11.94
C LYS A 95 8.72 -5.80 12.49
N ILE A 96 7.73 -6.13 11.66
CA ILE A 96 6.31 -6.21 12.07
C ILE A 96 6.14 -7.32 13.12
N LEU A 97 6.73 -8.51 12.90
CA LEU A 97 6.66 -9.61 13.87
C LEU A 97 7.30 -9.22 15.22
N ARG A 98 8.47 -8.56 15.20
CA ARG A 98 9.13 -8.09 16.44
C ARG A 98 8.35 -6.98 17.15
N ALA A 99 7.59 -6.16 16.41
CA ALA A 99 6.76 -5.09 16.95
C ALA A 99 5.36 -5.56 17.37
N TYR A 100 4.98 -6.81 17.05
CA TYR A 100 3.65 -7.34 17.35
C TYR A 100 3.36 -7.36 18.84
N THR A 101 2.26 -6.73 19.23
CA THR A 101 1.75 -6.68 20.59
C THR A 101 0.49 -7.53 20.68
N PRO A 102 0.56 -8.73 21.28
CA PRO A 102 -0.59 -9.64 21.39
C PRO A 102 -1.66 -9.06 22.32
N ALA A 103 -2.93 -9.35 22.02
CA ALA A 103 -4.03 -9.00 22.90
C ALA A 103 -3.99 -9.82 24.20
N ALA A 104 -4.00 -9.15 25.35
CA ALA A 104 -3.91 -9.79 26.66
C ALA A 104 -5.03 -10.82 26.87
N GLY A 105 -4.65 -12.06 27.18
CA GLY A 105 -5.60 -13.16 27.44
C GLY A 105 -6.26 -13.78 26.20
N LEU A 106 -5.98 -13.26 24.99
CA LEU A 106 -6.52 -13.78 23.72
C LEU A 106 -5.43 -14.33 22.80
N GLU A 107 -4.21 -13.80 22.89
CA GLU A 107 -3.09 -14.17 22.03
C GLU A 107 -1.82 -14.43 22.84
N GLU A 108 -1.05 -15.40 22.38
CA GLU A 108 0.30 -15.65 22.89
C GLU A 108 1.32 -14.73 22.22
N ARG A 109 2.40 -14.43 22.96
CA ARG A 109 3.51 -13.67 22.40
C ARG A 109 4.26 -14.53 21.38
N ILE A 110 4.59 -13.94 20.24
CA ILE A 110 5.38 -14.60 19.20
C ILE A 110 6.74 -15.02 19.80
N SER A 111 7.11 -16.29 19.62
CA SER A 111 8.37 -16.80 20.11
C SER A 111 9.56 -16.25 19.29
N PRO A 112 10.71 -15.97 19.93
CA PRO A 112 11.91 -15.56 19.20
C PRO A 112 12.39 -16.62 18.18
N SER A 113 12.14 -17.90 18.47
CA SER A 113 12.45 -19.01 17.54
C SER A 113 11.60 -18.94 16.29
N PHE A 114 10.29 -18.67 16.40
CA PHE A 114 9.42 -18.47 15.23
C PHE A 114 9.91 -17.34 14.33
N ILE A 115 10.28 -16.19 14.91
CA ILE A 115 10.82 -15.04 14.16
C ILE A 115 12.11 -15.44 13.42
N SER A 116 13.00 -16.17 14.09
CA SER A 116 14.26 -16.63 13.50
C SER A 116 14.03 -17.61 12.35
N THR A 117 13.03 -18.50 12.47
CA THR A 117 12.63 -19.42 11.40
C THR A 117 12.11 -18.66 10.18
N VAL A 118 11.21 -17.68 10.38
CA VAL A 118 10.69 -16.84 9.29
C VAL A 118 11.81 -16.03 8.63
N GLU A 119 12.69 -15.41 9.42
CA GLU A 119 13.83 -14.63 8.91
C GLU A 119 14.74 -15.49 8.02
N LYS A 120 15.07 -16.71 8.48
CA LYS A 120 15.86 -17.66 7.70
C LYS A 120 15.16 -18.09 6.40
N GLN A 121 13.89 -18.48 6.47
CA GLN A 121 13.14 -18.91 5.28
C GLN A 121 13.03 -17.80 4.23
N LEU A 122 12.74 -16.57 4.65
CA LEU A 122 12.68 -15.43 3.74
C LEU A 122 14.05 -15.09 3.14
N GLN A 123 15.13 -15.25 3.91
CA GLN A 123 16.48 -15.04 3.41
C GLN A 123 16.89 -16.11 2.39
N ASP A 124 16.51 -17.37 2.61
CA ASP A 124 16.72 -18.46 1.65
C ASP A 124 15.93 -18.24 0.33
N GLN A 125 14.74 -17.62 0.41
CA GLN A 125 13.89 -17.35 -0.76
C GLN A 125 14.35 -16.14 -1.59
N TYR A 126 14.69 -15.03 -0.94
CA TYR A 126 14.94 -13.74 -1.61
C TYR A 126 16.41 -13.35 -1.69
N GLY A 127 17.30 -14.10 -1.01
CA GLY A 127 18.73 -13.85 -0.94
C GLY A 127 19.08 -12.55 -0.19
N ASP A 128 20.36 -12.18 -0.22
CA ASP A 128 20.89 -10.97 0.43
C ASP A 128 20.65 -9.71 -0.43
N ARG A 129 19.40 -9.51 -0.88
CA ARG A 129 19.04 -8.32 -1.65
C ARG A 129 19.07 -7.10 -0.73
N PRO A 130 19.73 -5.99 -1.13
CA PRO A 130 19.64 -4.74 -0.41
C PRO A 130 18.17 -4.30 -0.42
N SER A 131 17.53 -4.40 0.74
CA SER A 131 16.13 -4.09 0.94
C SER A 131 16.03 -2.93 1.92
N GLN A 132 15.36 -1.86 1.50
CA GLN A 132 15.07 -0.73 2.39
C GLN A 132 13.93 -1.12 3.33
N LEU A 133 14.09 -0.80 4.62
CA LEU A 133 13.05 -1.04 5.61
C LEU A 133 11.83 -0.14 5.36
N LEU A 134 12.07 1.14 5.10
CA LEU A 134 11.01 2.13 4.87
C LEU A 134 10.76 2.30 3.38
N VAL A 135 9.50 2.59 3.04
CA VAL A 135 9.09 2.98 1.69
C VAL A 135 9.52 4.43 1.45
N ASP A 136 10.18 4.69 0.33
CA ASP A 136 10.47 6.05 -0.14
C ASP A 136 9.18 6.71 -0.64
N THR A 137 8.53 7.48 0.23
CA THR A 137 7.30 8.19 -0.10
C THR A 137 7.51 9.40 -1.00
N SER A 138 8.77 9.78 -1.29
CA SER A 138 9.11 10.83 -2.27
C SER A 138 9.16 10.31 -3.70
N HIS A 139 9.10 8.99 -3.91
CA HIS A 139 9.06 8.38 -5.23
C HIS A 139 7.85 8.87 -6.04
N LEU A 140 8.10 9.25 -7.29
CA LEU A 140 7.10 9.66 -8.25
C LEU A 140 7.05 8.66 -9.42
N PHE A 141 5.86 8.14 -9.72
CA PHE A 141 5.67 7.33 -10.92
C PHE A 141 5.83 8.20 -12.18
N PRO A 142 6.48 7.70 -13.24
CA PRO A 142 6.54 8.38 -14.52
C PRO A 142 5.13 8.71 -15.05
N VAL A 143 4.92 9.96 -15.47
CA VAL A 143 3.64 10.42 -16.01
C VAL A 143 3.61 10.24 -17.53
N HIS A 144 2.56 9.59 -18.02
CA HIS A 144 2.26 9.41 -19.43
C HIS A 144 1.05 10.28 -19.81
N LEU A 145 1.17 11.13 -20.83
CA LEU A 145 0.08 11.98 -21.31
C LEU A 145 -0.40 11.47 -22.67
N PRO A 146 -1.33 10.50 -22.72
CA PRO A 146 -1.84 10.00 -23.99
C PRO A 146 -2.56 11.12 -24.73
N PHE A 147 -2.44 11.13 -26.06
CA PHE A 147 -3.24 12.03 -26.88
C PHE A 147 -4.72 11.66 -26.74
N THR A 148 -5.53 12.66 -26.38
CA THR A 148 -6.99 12.56 -26.35
C THR A 148 -7.53 13.67 -27.24
N SER A 149 -8.18 13.30 -28.34
CA SER A 149 -8.81 14.28 -29.22
C SER A 149 -9.97 14.98 -28.50
N SER A 150 -10.04 16.30 -28.61
CA SER A 150 -11.21 17.05 -28.16
C SER A 150 -12.35 16.92 -29.20
N PRO A 151 -13.59 16.65 -28.77
CA PRO A 151 -14.75 16.71 -29.66
C PRO A 151 -15.18 18.16 -29.96
N LEU A 152 -14.57 19.15 -29.30
CA LEU A 152 -14.98 20.55 -29.37
C LEU A 152 -14.48 21.22 -30.64
N HIS A 153 -15.42 21.80 -31.38
CA HIS A 153 -15.19 22.58 -32.57
C HIS A 153 -14.73 24.00 -32.19
N LEU A 154 -13.64 24.49 -32.81
CA LEU A 154 -13.07 25.80 -32.48
C LEU A 154 -14.01 26.96 -32.86
N ASP A 155 -14.84 26.76 -33.88
CA ASP A 155 -15.90 27.65 -34.35
C ASP A 155 -17.14 27.69 -33.43
N GLU A 156 -17.19 26.89 -32.37
CA GLU A 156 -18.23 26.98 -31.31
C GLU A 156 -17.74 27.67 -30.03
N LEU A 157 -16.43 27.93 -29.88
CA LEU A 157 -15.84 28.55 -28.69
C LEU A 157 -16.19 30.03 -28.55
N HIS A 158 -16.79 30.40 -27.41
CA HIS A 158 -17.05 31.80 -27.05
C HIS A 158 -16.21 32.18 -25.83
N ILE A 159 -15.68 33.41 -25.82
CA ILE A 159 -14.92 33.95 -24.69
C ILE A 159 -15.89 34.62 -23.72
N PRO A 160 -16.00 34.18 -22.46
CA PRO A 160 -16.85 34.86 -21.47
C PRO A 160 -16.35 36.28 -21.17
N ASP A 161 -17.28 37.24 -21.06
CA ASP A 161 -16.98 38.65 -20.73
C ASP A 161 -16.27 38.81 -19.37
N THR A 162 -16.47 37.85 -18.45
CA THR A 162 -15.81 37.83 -17.14
C THR A 162 -14.29 37.68 -17.19
N LEU A 163 -13.74 37.24 -18.33
CA LEU A 163 -12.30 37.12 -18.52
C LEU A 163 -11.64 38.46 -18.90
N ASP A 164 -12.42 39.52 -19.16
CA ASP A 164 -11.95 40.84 -19.57
C ASP A 164 -10.97 40.82 -20.75
N LEU A 165 -11.27 39.95 -21.72
CA LEU A 165 -10.49 39.78 -22.96
C LEU A 165 -11.14 40.48 -24.15
N SER A 166 -11.72 41.67 -23.90
CA SER A 166 -12.45 42.46 -24.92
C SER A 166 -11.59 42.93 -26.09
N PHE A 167 -10.26 42.90 -25.94
CA PHE A 167 -9.30 43.21 -27.01
C PHE A 167 -9.13 42.09 -28.04
N LEU A 168 -9.59 40.86 -27.74
CA LEU A 168 -9.51 39.74 -28.68
C LEU A 168 -10.65 39.79 -29.70
N VAL A 169 -10.31 39.58 -30.97
CA VAL A 169 -11.27 39.48 -32.07
C VAL A 169 -11.29 38.04 -32.57
N ARG A 170 -12.48 37.45 -32.64
CA ARG A 170 -12.67 36.12 -33.23
C ARG A 170 -12.64 36.23 -34.75
N LEU A 171 -11.79 35.42 -35.39
CA LEU A 171 -11.64 35.32 -36.83
C LEU A 171 -12.52 34.20 -37.42
#